data_AF-W4VDK7-F1
#
_entry.id   AF-W4VDK7-F1
#
_cell.length_a   1.000
_cell.length_b   1.000
_cell.length_c   1.000
_cell.angle_alpha   90.00
_cell.angle_beta   90.00
_cell.angle_gamma   90.00
#
_symmetry.space_group_name_H-M   'P 1'
#
loop_
_entity.id
_entity.type
_entity.pdbx_description
1 polymer ?
#
loop_
_entity_poly.entity_id
_entity_poly.type
_entity_poly.pdbx_seq_one_letter_code
_entity_poly.pdbx_strand_id
1 'polypeptide(L)' 'MSSFIKISMEMIKFFIIFVLCTLLFFYVIKAVHSEYEKLDRYEYPQGNAVKVFQQEDQNVWERLSIFFRLGE' A
#
# COMPACT_ATOMS: atom_id res chain seq x y z
N MET A 1 41.50 -0.82 18.50
CA MET A 1 40.32 -1.70 18.30
C MET A 1 39.10 -1.31 19.15
N SER A 2 39.21 -0.49 20.21
CA SER A 2 38.08 -0.11 21.08
C SER A 2 37.14 0.97 20.50
N SER A 3 37.60 1.83 19.57
CA SER A 3 36.75 2.88 18.99
C SER A 3 35.60 2.33 18.13
N PHE A 4 35.84 1.23 17.40
CA PHE A 4 34.80 0.58 16.59
C PHE A 4 33.65 0.01 17.44
N ILE A 5 33.96 -0.47 18.64
CA ILE A 5 32.98 -1.00 19.59
C ILE A 5 32.08 0.12 20.12
N LYS A 6 32.64 1.31 20.39
CA LYS A 6 31.85 2.48 20.82
C LYS A 6 30.86 2.92 19.74
N ILE A 7 31.33 3.02 18.50
CA ILE A 7 30.49 3.42 17.35
C ILE A 7 29.37 2.40 17.12
N SER A 8 29.67 1.09 17.15
CA SER A 8 28.62 0.06 17.04
C SER A 8 27.59 0.13 18.16
N MET A 9 28.02 0.44 19.39
CA MET A 9 27.10 0.56 20.53
C MET A 9 26.17 1.77 20.40
N GLU A 10 26.65 2.88 19.83
CA GLU A 10 25.80 4.05 19.53
C GLU A 10 24.80 3.74 18.42
N MET A 11 25.25 3.10 17.33
CA MET A 11 24.38 2.69 16.23
C MET A 11 23.26 1.74 16.68
N ILE A 12 23.57 0.80 17.59
CA ILE A 12 22.56 -0.08 18.20
C ILE A 12 21.51 0.70 18.98
N LYS A 13 21.89 1.75 19.72
CA LYS A 13 20.92 2.59 20.44
C LYS A 13 19.97 3.30 19.47
N PHE A 14 20.51 3.88 18.39
CA PHE A 14 19.69 4.50 17.34
C PHE A 14 18.79 3.48 16.65
N PHE A 15 19.30 2.27 16.38
CA PHE A 15 18.52 1.19 15.79
C PHE A 15 17.34 0.78 16.68
N ILE A 16 17.56 0.65 17.99
CA ILE A 16 16.49 0.32 18.94
C ILE A 16 15.41 1.41 18.95
N ILE A 17 15.82 2.68 19.01
CA ILE A 17 14.90 3.84 18.96
C ILE A 17 14.13 3.86 17.63
N PHE A 18 14.81 3.59 16.52
CA PHE A 18 14.21 3.52 15.20
C PHE A 18 13.14 2.43 15.13
N VAL A 19 13.48 1.20 15.55
CA VAL A 19 12.52 0.07 15.57
C VAL A 19 11.33 0.37 16.47
N LEU A 20 11.56 0.95 17.65
CA LEU A 20 10.48 1.32 18.56
C LEU A 20 9.55 2.37 17.94
N CYS A 21 10.12 3.35 17.24
CA CYS A 21 9.37 4.34 16.48
C CYS A 21 8.56 3.69 15.34
N THR A 22 9.17 2.79 14.56
CA THR A 22 8.48 2.05 13.49
C THR A 22 7.30 1.24 14.02
N LEU A 23 7.49 0.54 15.14
CA LEU A 23 6.41 -0.23 15.77
C LEU A 23 5.28 0.68 16.26
N LEU A 24 5.61 1.81 16.89
CA LEU A 24 4.62 2.80 17.31
C LEU A 24 3.77 3.27 16.12
N PHE A 25 4.42 3.67 15.02
CA PHE A 25 3.71 4.10 13.82
C PHE A 25 2.86 2.98 13.20
N PHE A 26 3.37 1.75 13.18
CA PHE A 26 2.61 0.60 12.70
C PHE A 26 1.30 0.41 13.48
N TYR A 27 1.36 0.48 14.81
CA TYR A 27 0.17 0.35 15.65
C TYR A 27 -0.80 1.53 15.49
N VAL A 28 -0.28 2.76 15.37
CA VAL A 28 -1.10 3.95 15.11
C VAL A 28 -1.85 3.80 13.78
N ILE A 29 -1.15 3.46 12.69
CA ILE A 29 -1.77 3.27 11.38
C ILE A 29 -2.78 2.14 11.43
N LYS A 30 -2.45 1.02 12.09
CA LYS A 30 -3.37 -0.11 12.26
C LYS A 30 -4.65 0.27 13.01
N ALA A 31 -4.53 1.07 14.09
CA ALA A 31 -5.67 1.55 14.85
C ALA A 31 -6.56 2.45 13.98
N VAL A 32 -5.96 3.39 13.24
CA VAL A 32 -6.69 4.23 12.28
C VAL A 32 -7.37 3.37 11.21
N HIS A 33 -6.67 2.40 10.63
CA HIS A 33 -7.21 1.52 9.60
C HIS A 33 -8.41 0.71 10.09
N SER A 34 -8.36 0.21 11.33
CA SER A 34 -9.48 -0.57 11.92
C SER A 34 -10.77 0.23 12.05
N GLU A 35 -10.68 1.56 12.17
CA GLU A 35 -11.84 2.44 12.17
C GLU A 35 -12.32 2.76 10.74
N TYR A 36 -11.41 2.82 9.77
CA TYR A 36 -11.76 2.95 8.35
C TYR A 36 -12.47 1.71 7.80
N GLU A 37 -12.14 0.50 8.27
CA GLU A 37 -12.75 -0.75 7.80
C GLU A 37 -14.22 -0.89 8.24
N LYS A 38 -14.63 -0.18 9.30
CA LYS A 38 -16.03 -0.13 9.76
C LYS A 38 -16.89 0.87 8.99
N LEU A 39 -16.27 1.78 8.24
CA LEU A 39 -16.98 2.58 7.27
C LEU A 39 -17.17 1.70 6.02
N ASP A 40 -18.31 1.00 5.97
CA ASP A 40 -18.80 0.32 4.78
C ASP A 40 -19.00 1.37 3.66
N ARG A 41 -17.90 1.73 2.98
CA ARG A 41 -17.89 2.84 2.00
C ARG A 41 -18.60 2.43 0.71
N TYR A 42 -18.76 1.13 0.48
CA TYR A 42 -19.40 0.61 -0.71
C TYR A 42 -20.48 -0.38 -0.30
N GLU A 43 -21.74 0.07 -0.29
CA GLU A 43 -22.83 -0.87 -0.36
C GLU A 43 -22.62 -1.76 -1.59
N TYR A 44 -22.65 -3.08 -1.38
CA TYR A 44 -22.53 -4.04 -2.45
C TYR A 44 -23.60 -3.72 -3.50
N PRO A 45 -23.25 -3.54 -4.79
CA PRO A 45 -24.24 -3.15 -5.79
C PRO A 45 -25.30 -4.24 -5.88
N GLN A 46 -26.52 -3.96 -5.40
CA GLN A 46 -27.67 -4.89 -5.45
C GLN A 46 -28.33 -4.95 -6.84
N GLY A 47 -27.70 -4.36 -7.85
CA GLY A 47 -28.17 -4.37 -9.23
C GLY A 47 -27.51 -5.50 -10.02
N ASN A 48 -28.26 -6.06 -10.98
CA ASN A 48 -27.75 -7.03 -11.96
C ASN A 48 -26.72 -6.33 -12.85
N ALA A 49 -25.49 -6.19 -12.36
CA ALA A 49 -24.42 -5.51 -13.08
C ALA A 49 -24.08 -6.36 -14.30
N VAL A 50 -24.61 -5.94 -15.45
CA VAL A 50 -24.27 -6.53 -16.73
C VAL A 50 -22.77 -6.34 -16.91
N LYS A 51 -22.03 -7.42 -16.78
CA LYS A 51 -20.60 -7.47 -17.04
C LYS A 51 -20.41 -7.32 -18.56
N VAL A 52 -20.34 -6.08 -19.04
CA VAL A 52 -20.06 -5.77 -20.45
C VAL A 52 -18.57 -5.99 -20.70
N PHE A 53 -18.18 -7.26 -20.79
CA PHE A 53 -16.91 -7.63 -21.41
C PHE A 53 -17.24 -8.41 -22.67
N GLN A 54 -17.37 -7.68 -23.78
CA GLN A 54 -17.24 -8.27 -25.10
C GLN A 54 -15.75 -8.28 -25.40
N GLN A 55 -15.09 -9.39 -25.05
CA GLN A 55 -13.71 -9.62 -25.43
C GLN A 55 -13.69 -10.03 -26.91
N GLU A 56 -13.79 -9.04 -27.79
CA GLU A 56 -13.16 -9.18 -29.10
C GLU A 56 -11.65 -9.18 -28.88
N ASP A 57 -10.91 -9.97 -29.66
CA ASP A 57 -9.46 -10.15 -29.60
C ASP A 57 -8.70 -8.84 -29.88
N GLN A 58 -8.79 -7.90 -28.96
CA GLN A 58 -8.17 -6.59 -29.09
C GLN A 58 -6.71 -6.71 -28.71
N ASN A 59 -5.86 -6.52 -29.73
CA ASN A 59 -4.41 -6.50 -29.64
C ASN A 59 -3.97 -5.68 -28.41
N VAL A 60 -3.25 -6.35 -27.50
CA VAL A 60 -2.76 -5.76 -26.23
C VAL A 60 -1.98 -4.45 -26.44
N TRP A 61 -1.35 -4.30 -27.60
CA TRP A 61 -0.61 -3.10 -28.01
C TRP A 61 -1.51 -1.90 -28.27
N GLU A 62 -2.66 -2.11 -28.89
CA GLU A 62 -3.62 -1.05 -29.20
C GLU A 62 -4.24 -0.52 -27.90
N ARG A 63 -4.57 -1.43 -26.97
CA ARG A 63 -5.10 -1.08 -25.64
C ARG A 63 -4.10 -0.27 -24.80
N LEU A 64 -2.81 -0.61 -24.87
CA LEU A 64 -1.76 0.14 -24.19
C LEU A 64 -1.62 1.56 -24.78
N SER A 65 -1.72 1.70 -26.10
CA SER A 65 -1.61 3.01 -26.77
C SER A 65 -2.77 3.95 -26.41
N ILE A 66 -3.97 3.40 -26.23
CA ILE A 66 -5.18 4.12 -25.79
C ILE A 66 -5.03 4.58 -24.35
N PHE A 67 -4.61 3.69 -23.43
CA PHE A 67 -4.33 4.01 -22.01
C PHE A 67 -3.40 5.24 -21.89
N PHE A 68 -2.31 5.28 -22.66
CA PHE A 68 -1.35 6.39 -22.61
C PHE A 68 -1.85 7.71 -23.24
N ARG A 69 -2.81 7.65 -24.17
CA ARG A 69 -3.33 8.86 -24.87
C ARG A 69 -4.55 9.45 -24.19
N LEU A 70 -5.45 8.60 -23.71
CA LEU A 70 -6.75 8.97 -23.18
C LEU A 70 -6.82 8.86 -21.65
N GLY A 71 -5.89 8.13 -21.02
CA GLY A 71 -5.79 8.04 -19.56
C GLY A 71 -6.89 7.19 -18.92
N GLU A 72 -7.44 6.21 -19.65
CA GLU A 72 -8.29 5.14 -19.10
C GLU A 72 -7.47 3.90 -18.77
#